data_AF-A0ABD3MWD3-F1
#
_entry.id   AF-A0ABD3MWD3-F1
#
_cell.length_a   1.000
_cell.length_b   1.000
_cell.length_c   1.000
_cell.angle_alpha   90.00
_cell.angle_beta   90.00
_cell.angle_gamma   90.00
#
_symmetry.space_group_name_H-M   'P 1'
#
loop_
_entity.id
_entity.type
_entity.pdbx_description
1 polymer ?
#
loop_
_entity_poly.entity_id
_entity_poly.type
_entity_poly.pdbx_seq_one_letter_code
_entity_poly.pdbx_strand_id
1 'polypeptide(L)'
;MQIIHPAWKQQQQRRRLPAPKLFASLLVFLSVLLYVSTLSAIFRHGSQVATDKFSVQHWQLNGQDHNPTDDESVARFVAQKWNLTTPHSIDLLLRQFTRSYDYDASTDFLVFHHIAKTGGTSISDILESVFGEAVMPGSARSNSFSEKEFHAAILERTKNQTDTIGSFPEYKVSYGHTRLRPIHGPNKTNLALFFENYNALLVKPKRLRSLAMIREPTDLRASAHAMAMCALNGKVNTFNYWREKRNQTRVCTKEEGLDVQKLVEDYHDKVLRTKCNKTATEKLDRFEKKICTKGPASMAYCLSPSHLLSSPAYDGMRSVYKSLMCRYFAQQPFMTNYISIEKFMRRSIGKFDVTRVEEYALVDLGGLDLVSYAGYDMERFLTRSNRGNTANQTSLEPDFLWFGITERMTESTCLLFHALNIKPIAVPRARVVNCSPTSWWTQKHRDEIKRREPGDYAVWRAANAILDVRIESMQRDIREKLRNERLSVEDRERLDAFQEAGCLEFGYGQ
;
A
#
# COMPACT_ATOMS: atom_id res chain seq x y z
N MET A 1 -27.96 -6.66 79.75
CA MET A 1 -27.94 -5.93 78.47
C MET A 1 -27.38 -4.55 78.76
N GLN A 2 -26.39 -4.07 77.99
CA GLN A 2 -25.44 -2.98 78.31
C GLN A 2 -24.46 -3.37 79.47
N ILE A 3 -23.15 -3.04 79.51
CA ILE A 3 -22.36 -1.99 78.87
C ILE A 3 -20.83 -2.24 79.13
N ILE A 4 -19.97 -1.82 78.18
CA ILE A 4 -18.61 -1.22 78.31
C ILE A 4 -17.32 -2.09 78.52
N HIS A 5 -16.45 -1.94 77.49
CA HIS A 5 -14.99 -2.15 77.33
C HIS A 5 -14.12 -1.34 78.34
N PRO A 6 -12.81 -1.61 78.58
CA PRO A 6 -11.79 -1.39 77.53
C PRO A 6 -10.41 -2.12 77.63
N ALA A 7 -9.71 -2.11 76.48
CA ALA A 7 -8.28 -1.81 76.24
C ALA A 7 -7.19 -2.66 76.96
N TRP A 8 -5.96 -2.90 76.48
CA TRP A 8 -5.13 -2.50 75.33
C TRP A 8 -3.82 -3.31 75.47
N LYS A 9 -3.22 -3.83 74.38
CA LYS A 9 -1.76 -3.86 74.06
C LYS A 9 -1.37 -5.06 73.18
N GLN A 10 -0.30 -4.81 72.40
CA GLN A 10 0.50 -5.73 71.55
C GLN A 10 -0.08 -6.00 70.14
N GLN A 11 0.61 -5.77 69.02
CA GLN A 11 2.00 -5.37 68.79
C GLN A 11 2.14 -4.96 67.30
N GLN A 12 2.51 -3.70 67.03
CA GLN A 12 2.90 -3.24 65.69
C GLN A 12 4.24 -3.87 65.29
N GLN A 13 4.22 -4.94 64.48
CA GLN A 13 5.40 -5.40 63.75
C GLN A 13 5.61 -4.54 62.50
N ARG A 14 6.35 -3.43 62.67
CA ARG A 14 7.00 -2.75 61.54
C ARG A 14 8.10 -3.68 61.00
N ARG A 15 7.81 -4.38 59.90
CA ARG A 15 8.81 -5.12 59.12
C ARG A 15 9.81 -4.12 58.53
N ARG A 16 10.94 -3.91 59.22
CA ARG A 16 12.13 -3.33 58.61
C ARG A 16 12.60 -4.33 57.55
N LEU A 17 12.44 -3.98 56.27
CA LEU A 17 13.11 -4.71 55.19
C LEU A 17 14.62 -4.68 55.49
N PRO A 18 15.32 -5.83 55.44
CA PRO A 18 16.74 -5.87 55.70
C PRO A 18 17.46 -4.94 54.71
N ALA A 19 18.31 -4.05 55.24
CA ALA A 19 19.12 -3.08 54.49
C ALA A 19 19.72 -3.59 53.14
N PRO A 20 20.18 -4.86 53.01
CA PRO A 20 20.65 -5.36 51.72
C PRO A 20 19.58 -5.42 50.61
N LYS A 21 18.29 -5.58 50.93
CA LYS A 21 17.21 -5.62 49.92
C LYS A 21 16.85 -4.23 49.38
N LEU A 22 16.99 -3.20 50.22
CA LEU A 22 16.84 -1.80 49.79
C LEU A 22 17.99 -1.39 48.86
N PHE A 23 19.22 -1.79 49.18
CA PHE A 23 20.39 -1.54 48.32
C PHE A 23 20.28 -2.25 46.96
N ALA A 24 19.87 -3.51 46.93
CA ALA A 24 19.67 -4.25 45.68
C ALA A 24 18.56 -3.61 44.81
N SER A 25 17.47 -3.16 45.43
CA SER A 25 16.37 -2.52 44.70
C SER A 25 16.78 -1.15 44.14
N LEU A 26 17.57 -0.39 44.89
CA LEU A 26 18.12 0.89 44.45
C LEU A 26 19.10 0.73 43.29
N LEU A 27 19.97 -0.30 43.33
CA LEU A 27 20.91 -0.61 42.26
C LEU A 27 20.19 -1.01 40.96
N VAL A 28 19.14 -1.84 41.05
CA VAL A 28 18.32 -2.19 39.88
C VAL A 28 17.62 -0.95 39.32
N PHE A 29 17.06 -0.10 40.17
CA PHE A 29 16.39 1.13 39.74
C PHE A 29 17.35 2.12 39.05
N LEU A 30 18.55 2.31 39.61
CA LEU A 30 19.61 3.14 39.01
C LEU A 30 20.11 2.55 37.69
N SER A 31 20.23 1.22 37.59
CA SER A 31 20.64 0.53 36.36
C SER A 31 19.61 0.73 35.25
N VAL A 32 18.31 0.63 35.58
CA VAL A 32 17.22 0.89 34.63
C VAL A 32 17.20 2.36 34.20
N LEU A 33 17.40 3.31 35.12
CA LEU A 33 17.48 4.73 34.78
C LEU A 33 18.67 5.05 33.87
N LEU A 34 19.85 4.49 34.16
CA LEU A 34 21.03 4.61 33.30
C LEU A 34 20.79 4.00 31.92
N TYR A 35 20.16 2.83 31.85
CA TYR A 35 19.83 2.18 30.58
C TYR A 35 18.83 2.98 29.73
N VAL A 36 17.77 3.52 30.34
CA VAL A 36 16.78 4.36 29.65
C VAL A 36 17.39 5.70 29.20
N SER A 37 18.28 6.27 30.01
CA SER A 37 18.96 7.54 29.70
C SER A 37 19.97 7.37 28.56
N THR A 38 20.75 6.29 28.56
CA THR A 38 21.70 5.95 27.49
C THR A 38 20.97 5.61 26.18
N LEU A 39 19.89 4.83 26.23
CA LEU A 39 19.04 4.62 25.06
C LEU A 39 18.48 5.94 24.50
N SER A 40 17.97 6.83 25.37
CA SER A 40 17.46 8.13 24.93
C SER A 40 18.54 9.02 24.31
N ALA A 41 19.77 8.98 24.84
CA ALA A 41 20.91 9.71 24.27
C ALA A 41 21.34 9.14 22.92
N ILE A 42 21.40 7.81 22.78
CA ILE A 42 21.70 7.13 21.50
C ILE A 42 20.63 7.44 20.45
N PHE A 43 19.34 7.42 20.82
CA PHE A 43 18.25 7.79 19.92
C PHE A 43 18.31 9.27 19.50
N ARG A 44 18.62 10.19 20.42
CA ARG A 44 18.79 11.62 20.10
C ARG A 44 20.00 11.88 19.20
N HIS A 45 21.12 11.23 19.49
CA HIS A 45 22.33 11.42 18.70
C HIS A 45 22.22 10.78 17.31
N GLY A 46 21.58 9.60 17.20
CA GLY A 46 21.20 9.00 15.91
C GLY A 46 20.25 9.88 15.11
N SER A 47 19.29 10.56 15.78
CA SER A 47 18.37 11.50 15.13
C SER A 47 19.05 12.77 14.61
N GLN A 48 20.13 13.26 15.25
CA GLN A 48 20.88 14.44 14.80
C GLN A 48 21.94 14.11 13.75
N VAL A 49 22.60 12.96 13.85
CA VAL A 49 23.58 12.52 12.83
C VAL A 49 22.87 12.09 11.53
N ALA A 50 21.61 11.64 11.60
CA ALA A 50 20.80 11.31 10.42
C ALA A 50 20.30 12.55 9.65
N THR A 51 20.16 13.72 10.27
CA THR A 51 19.83 14.96 9.54
C THR A 51 21.03 15.55 8.83
N ASP A 52 22.25 15.36 9.36
CA ASP A 52 23.47 15.95 8.79
C ASP A 52 24.17 15.06 7.75
N LYS A 53 23.92 13.74 7.73
CA LYS A 53 24.52 12.81 6.76
C LYS A 53 23.67 12.51 5.52
N PHE A 54 22.45 13.03 5.44
CA PHE A 54 21.76 13.19 4.15
C PHE A 54 22.28 14.45 3.46
N SER A 55 23.60 14.56 3.24
CA SER A 55 24.09 15.46 2.22
C SER A 55 23.61 14.89 0.89
N VAL A 56 22.61 15.55 0.31
CA VAL A 56 22.17 15.36 -1.07
C VAL A 56 23.43 15.37 -1.94
N GLN A 57 23.90 14.20 -2.36
CA GLN A 57 24.90 14.13 -3.40
C GLN A 57 24.23 14.72 -4.64
N HIS A 58 24.73 15.88 -5.06
CA HIS A 58 24.36 16.48 -6.33
C HIS A 58 24.60 15.46 -7.44
N TRP A 59 23.50 14.93 -7.99
CA TRP A 59 23.55 14.19 -9.23
C TRP A 59 24.00 15.15 -10.32
N GLN A 60 25.19 14.91 -10.88
CA GLN A 60 25.59 15.57 -12.11
C GLN A 60 24.67 15.07 -13.21
N LEU A 61 23.83 15.99 -13.68
CA LEU A 61 22.95 15.87 -14.84
C LEU A 61 23.81 15.56 -16.07
N ASN A 62 23.87 14.30 -16.47
CA ASN A 62 24.41 13.92 -17.76
C ASN A 62 23.26 13.48 -18.67
N GLY A 63 22.92 14.36 -19.62
CA GLY A 63 22.24 14.00 -20.87
C GLY A 63 20.73 14.19 -20.90
N GLN A 64 20.29 15.41 -21.26
CA GLN A 64 19.33 15.71 -22.33
C GLN A 64 19.02 17.21 -22.28
N ASP A 65 18.90 17.86 -23.45
CA ASP A 65 18.61 19.29 -23.64
C ASP A 65 17.19 19.65 -23.18
N HIS A 66 16.84 19.41 -21.93
CA HIS A 66 15.61 19.92 -21.35
C HIS A 66 15.84 21.34 -20.87
N ASN A 67 15.00 22.27 -21.33
CA ASN A 67 15.04 23.65 -20.84
C ASN A 67 14.62 23.64 -19.36
N PRO A 68 15.54 23.83 -18.41
CA PRO A 68 15.25 23.63 -16.97
C PRO A 68 14.13 24.54 -16.46
N THR A 69 13.89 25.64 -17.19
CA THR A 69 12.84 26.61 -16.90
C THR A 69 11.42 26.08 -17.13
N ASP A 70 11.23 25.10 -18.02
CA ASP A 70 9.91 24.52 -18.29
C ASP A 70 9.52 23.48 -17.21
N ASP A 71 10.43 22.58 -16.86
CA ASP A 71 10.19 21.56 -15.81
C ASP A 71 9.92 22.18 -14.44
N GLU A 72 10.64 23.26 -14.10
CA GLU A 72 10.41 23.98 -12.86
C GLU A 72 9.03 24.65 -12.83
N SER A 73 8.58 25.20 -13.97
CA SER A 73 7.25 25.79 -14.08
C SER A 73 6.14 24.75 -13.86
N VAL A 74 6.30 23.56 -14.45
CA VAL A 74 5.39 22.43 -14.27
C VAL A 74 5.41 21.94 -12.82
N ALA A 75 6.59 21.75 -12.23
CA ALA A 75 6.72 21.32 -10.83
C ALA A 75 6.06 22.31 -9.86
N ARG A 76 6.24 23.62 -10.06
CA ARG A 76 5.57 24.68 -9.28
C ARG A 76 4.06 24.63 -9.43
N PHE A 77 3.56 24.54 -10.66
CA PHE A 77 2.13 24.45 -10.93
C PHE A 77 1.51 23.20 -10.27
N VAL A 78 2.15 22.03 -10.43
CA VAL A 78 1.68 20.77 -9.85
C VAL A 78 1.70 20.82 -8.31
N ALA A 79 2.75 21.37 -7.71
CA ALA A 79 2.82 21.54 -6.25
C ALA A 79 1.68 22.42 -5.74
N GLN A 80 1.35 23.50 -6.46
CA GLN A 80 0.23 24.39 -6.13
C GLN A 80 -1.13 23.69 -6.34
N LYS A 81 -1.34 23.02 -7.48
CA LYS A 81 -2.56 22.28 -7.83
C LYS A 81 -2.94 21.28 -6.73
N TRP A 82 -1.95 20.53 -6.24
CA TRP A 82 -2.16 19.54 -5.19
C TRP A 82 -2.00 20.08 -3.77
N ASN A 83 -1.79 21.40 -3.62
CA ASN A 83 -1.59 22.07 -2.34
C ASN A 83 -0.58 21.32 -1.45
N LEU A 84 0.60 21.05 -2.02
CA LEU A 84 1.69 20.42 -1.27
C LEU A 84 2.20 21.38 -0.21
N THR A 85 2.38 20.83 0.99
CA THR A 85 2.76 21.51 2.22
C THR A 85 4.25 21.43 2.54
N THR A 86 4.99 20.47 1.96
CA THR A 86 6.45 20.42 2.15
C THR A 86 7.17 21.53 1.38
N PRO A 87 8.12 22.25 2.03
CA PRO A 87 8.95 23.25 1.35
C PRO A 87 9.85 22.63 0.27
N HIS A 88 10.10 21.32 0.32
CA HIS A 88 10.93 20.61 -0.66
C HIS A 88 10.12 20.04 -1.84
N SER A 89 8.81 20.33 -1.93
CA SER A 89 7.92 19.76 -2.95
C SER A 89 8.42 20.00 -4.38
N ILE A 90 8.80 21.23 -4.73
CA ILE A 90 9.25 21.59 -6.08
C ILE A 90 10.51 20.83 -6.46
N ASP A 91 11.52 20.80 -5.59
CA ASP A 91 12.78 20.07 -5.83
C ASP A 91 12.54 18.56 -6.03
N LEU A 92 11.72 17.95 -5.16
CA LEU A 92 11.42 16.52 -5.25
C LEU A 92 10.60 16.17 -6.50
N LEU A 93 9.73 17.08 -6.95
CA LEU A 93 9.01 16.92 -8.21
C LEU A 93 9.92 17.10 -9.42
N LEU A 94 10.83 18.07 -9.41
CA LEU A 94 11.84 18.27 -10.46
C LEU A 94 12.67 17.00 -10.69
N ARG A 95 13.08 16.35 -9.60
CA ARG A 95 13.82 15.07 -9.66
C ARG A 95 13.05 13.93 -10.32
N GLN A 96 11.73 14.03 -10.47
CA GLN A 96 10.95 13.02 -11.20
C GLN A 96 11.14 13.11 -12.72
N PHE A 97 11.47 14.28 -13.27
CA PHE A 97 11.72 14.44 -14.72
C PHE A 97 13.01 13.79 -15.16
N THR A 98 14.03 13.82 -14.31
CA THR A 98 15.37 13.26 -14.59
C THR A 98 15.47 11.78 -14.22
N ARG A 99 14.37 11.17 -13.79
CA ARG A 99 14.36 9.77 -13.35
C ARG A 99 14.28 8.86 -14.57
N SER A 100 15.23 7.95 -14.71
CA SER A 100 15.13 6.85 -15.68
C SER A 100 14.08 5.82 -15.22
N TYR A 101 13.12 5.52 -16.11
CA TYR A 101 12.26 4.33 -15.99
C TYR A 101 13.02 3.15 -16.56
N ASP A 102 13.95 2.63 -15.76
CA ASP A 102 14.92 1.63 -16.16
C ASP A 102 14.40 0.19 -15.99
N TYR A 103 13.13 -0.05 -16.29
CA TYR A 103 12.63 -1.43 -16.27
C TYR A 103 13.37 -2.25 -17.33
N ASP A 104 13.98 -3.33 -16.87
CA ASP A 104 14.66 -4.29 -17.73
C ASP A 104 14.15 -5.69 -17.39
N ALA A 105 13.43 -6.30 -18.32
CA ALA A 105 12.82 -7.62 -18.13
C ALA A 105 13.83 -8.74 -17.82
N SER A 106 15.12 -8.54 -18.15
CA SER A 106 16.19 -9.50 -17.89
C SER A 106 16.76 -9.40 -16.48
N THR A 107 16.70 -8.21 -15.87
CA THR A 107 17.27 -7.95 -14.54
C THR A 107 16.21 -7.66 -13.48
N ASP A 108 14.97 -7.36 -13.87
CA ASP A 108 13.89 -6.97 -12.97
C ASP A 108 12.81 -8.05 -12.78
N PHE A 109 12.29 -8.12 -11.56
CA PHE A 109 11.11 -8.89 -11.18
C PHE A 109 10.06 -7.97 -10.58
N LEU A 110 8.87 -7.95 -11.17
CA LEU A 110 7.79 -7.06 -10.76
C LEU A 110 6.97 -7.66 -9.62
N VAL A 111 6.65 -6.85 -8.61
CA VAL A 111 5.75 -7.23 -7.50
C VAL A 111 4.63 -6.22 -7.40
N PHE A 112 3.41 -6.61 -7.75
CA PHE A 112 2.24 -5.75 -7.64
C PHE A 112 1.53 -5.88 -6.29
N HIS A 113 1.60 -4.79 -5.53
CA HIS A 113 0.96 -4.62 -4.23
C HIS A 113 -0.49 -4.22 -4.38
N HIS A 114 -1.36 -5.22 -4.40
CA HIS A 114 -2.79 -4.99 -4.54
C HIS A 114 -3.42 -4.68 -3.17
N ILE A 115 -3.44 -3.40 -2.81
CA ILE A 115 -4.29 -2.93 -1.71
C ILE A 115 -5.75 -3.21 -2.08
N ALA A 116 -6.45 -3.99 -1.24
CA ALA A 116 -7.84 -4.32 -1.51
C ALA A 116 -8.67 -3.04 -1.73
N LYS A 117 -9.45 -3.02 -2.82
CA LYS A 117 -10.38 -1.94 -3.22
C LYS A 117 -9.74 -0.68 -3.84
N THR A 118 -8.47 -0.73 -4.25
CA THR A 118 -7.82 0.33 -5.05
C THR A 118 -7.80 0.03 -6.56
N GLY A 119 -8.74 -0.76 -7.08
CA GLY A 119 -8.79 -1.09 -8.51
C GLY A 119 -7.72 -2.06 -9.00
N GLY A 120 -6.87 -2.61 -8.12
CA GLY A 120 -5.76 -3.49 -8.52
C GLY A 120 -6.16 -4.80 -9.19
N THR A 121 -7.44 -5.19 -9.20
CA THR A 121 -7.88 -6.34 -10.02
C THR A 121 -7.69 -6.08 -11.51
N SER A 122 -7.98 -4.86 -11.98
CA SER A 122 -7.74 -4.51 -13.39
C SER A 122 -6.26 -4.54 -13.74
N ILE A 123 -5.40 -4.13 -12.81
CA ILE A 123 -3.94 -4.20 -13.00
C ILE A 123 -3.44 -5.65 -13.00
N SER A 124 -3.95 -6.51 -12.10
CA SER A 124 -3.65 -7.95 -12.16
C SER A 124 -4.06 -8.55 -13.51
N ASP A 125 -5.25 -8.23 -14.01
CA ASP A 125 -5.74 -8.72 -15.30
C ASP A 125 -4.85 -8.19 -16.47
N ILE A 126 -4.34 -6.96 -16.39
CA ILE A 126 -3.35 -6.41 -17.35
C ILE A 126 -2.01 -7.16 -17.27
N LEU A 127 -1.46 -7.35 -16.07
CA LEU A 127 -0.19 -8.06 -15.87
C LEU A 127 -0.28 -9.50 -16.37
N GLU A 128 -1.40 -10.17 -16.12
CA GLU A 128 -1.66 -11.52 -16.64
C GLU A 128 -1.71 -11.54 -18.17
N SER A 129 -2.36 -10.55 -18.78
CA SER A 129 -2.44 -10.44 -20.24
C SER A 129 -1.08 -10.14 -20.89
N VAL A 130 -0.22 -9.37 -20.22
CA VAL A 130 1.11 -8.96 -20.73
C VAL A 130 2.14 -10.07 -20.52
N PHE A 131 2.16 -10.71 -19.36
CA PHE A 131 3.24 -11.62 -18.96
C PHE A 131 2.88 -13.10 -19.13
N GLY A 132 1.60 -13.47 -19.22
CA GLY A 132 1.15 -14.84 -19.47
C GLY A 132 1.82 -15.86 -18.54
N GLU A 133 2.51 -16.84 -19.11
CA GLU A 133 3.22 -17.90 -18.35
C GLU A 133 4.39 -17.40 -17.49
N ALA A 134 4.85 -16.16 -17.70
CA ALA A 134 5.87 -15.52 -16.86
C ALA A 134 5.28 -14.94 -15.56
N VAL A 135 3.96 -15.06 -15.33
CA VAL A 135 3.33 -14.79 -14.03
C VAL A 135 3.67 -15.92 -13.06
N MET A 136 4.16 -15.55 -11.87
CA MET A 136 4.48 -16.50 -10.82
C MET A 136 3.22 -17.24 -10.30
N PRO A 137 3.20 -18.58 -10.29
CA PRO A 137 2.12 -19.36 -9.70
C PRO A 137 1.87 -18.99 -8.24
N GLY A 138 0.60 -19.04 -7.82
CA GLY A 138 0.16 -18.48 -6.54
C GLY A 138 -0.17 -16.99 -6.61
N SER A 139 0.15 -16.29 -7.71
CA SER A 139 -0.45 -14.98 -8.00
C SER A 139 -1.94 -15.15 -8.21
N ALA A 140 -2.73 -14.36 -7.50
CA ALA A 140 -4.16 -14.58 -7.44
C ALA A 140 -4.95 -13.30 -7.66
N ARG A 141 -5.86 -13.37 -8.63
CA ARG A 141 -6.79 -12.30 -8.96
C ARG A 141 -7.66 -11.95 -7.74
N SER A 142 -7.53 -10.72 -7.24
CA SER A 142 -8.26 -10.24 -6.05
C SER A 142 -8.13 -11.15 -4.81
N ASN A 143 -7.01 -11.85 -4.64
CA ASN A 143 -6.72 -12.67 -3.46
C ASN A 143 -5.26 -12.54 -3.04
N SER A 144 -4.91 -12.97 -1.82
CA SER A 144 -3.51 -12.99 -1.36
C SER A 144 -2.69 -14.01 -2.16
N PHE A 145 -1.39 -13.76 -2.25
CA PHE A 145 -0.45 -14.69 -2.87
C PHE A 145 -0.45 -16.04 -2.13
N SER A 146 -0.46 -17.15 -2.86
CA SER A 146 -0.52 -18.51 -2.33
C SER A 146 0.82 -19.23 -2.48
N GLU A 147 1.64 -19.20 -1.42
CA GLU A 147 2.92 -19.95 -1.39
C GLU A 147 2.71 -21.45 -1.64
N LYS A 148 1.57 -21.99 -1.18
CA LYS A 148 1.20 -23.40 -1.41
C LYS A 148 1.03 -23.70 -2.90
N GLU A 149 0.33 -22.84 -3.64
CA GLU A 149 0.14 -23.01 -5.09
C GLU A 149 1.46 -22.86 -5.83
N PHE A 150 2.31 -21.91 -5.42
CA PHE A 150 3.67 -21.79 -5.94
C PHE A 150 4.45 -23.10 -5.79
N HIS A 151 4.54 -23.64 -4.57
CA HIS A 151 5.28 -24.87 -4.32
C HIS A 151 4.71 -26.07 -5.06
N ALA A 152 3.37 -26.17 -5.17
CA ALA A 152 2.72 -27.24 -5.94
C ALA A 152 3.10 -27.17 -7.43
N ALA A 153 3.08 -25.97 -8.02
CA ALA A 153 3.45 -25.77 -9.43
C ALA A 153 4.93 -26.08 -9.70
N ILE A 154 5.83 -25.73 -8.78
CA ILE A 154 7.25 -26.10 -8.88
C ILE A 154 7.41 -27.62 -8.83
N LEU A 155 6.77 -28.30 -7.87
CA LEU A 155 6.84 -29.77 -7.74
C LEU A 155 6.30 -30.49 -8.99
N GLU A 156 5.21 -29.99 -9.58
CA GLU A 156 4.65 -30.55 -10.80
C GLU A 156 5.60 -30.40 -11.99
N ARG A 157 6.22 -29.23 -12.17
CA ARG A 157 7.22 -29.02 -13.23
C ARG A 157 8.45 -29.91 -13.05
N THR A 158 8.95 -30.06 -11.82
CA THR A 158 10.08 -30.95 -11.53
C THR A 158 9.76 -32.42 -11.81
N LYS A 159 8.49 -32.85 -11.66
CA LYS A 159 8.07 -34.22 -12.01
C LYS A 159 7.99 -34.46 -13.53
N ASN A 160 7.71 -33.42 -14.31
CA ASN A 160 7.47 -33.51 -15.74
C ASN A 160 8.72 -33.23 -16.60
N GLN A 161 9.81 -32.72 -16.02
CA GLN A 161 11.08 -32.50 -16.72
C GLN A 161 12.10 -33.60 -16.40
N THR A 162 12.58 -34.29 -17.45
CA THR A 162 13.75 -35.19 -17.41
C THR A 162 15.08 -34.47 -17.56
N ASP A 163 15.09 -33.15 -17.76
CA ASP A 163 16.30 -32.39 -18.06
C ASP A 163 16.80 -31.52 -16.89
N THR A 164 18.06 -31.74 -16.55
CA THR A 164 19.01 -30.91 -15.79
C THR A 164 18.51 -30.19 -14.54
N ILE A 165 19.01 -30.66 -13.40
CA ILE A 165 19.15 -29.93 -12.14
C ILE A 165 19.80 -28.55 -12.45
N GLY A 166 19.01 -27.47 -12.56
CA GLY A 166 19.59 -26.13 -12.72
C GLY A 166 18.71 -25.00 -13.27
N SER A 167 17.64 -25.24 -14.04
CA SER A 167 16.82 -24.16 -14.62
C SER A 167 15.52 -23.93 -13.85
N PHE A 168 15.58 -23.16 -12.76
CA PHE A 168 14.35 -22.71 -12.11
C PHE A 168 13.58 -21.78 -13.07
N PRO A 169 12.24 -21.89 -13.20
CA PRO A 169 11.49 -21.05 -14.11
C PRO A 169 11.64 -19.57 -13.76
N GLU A 170 11.98 -18.79 -14.78
CA GLU A 170 12.24 -17.37 -14.68
C GLU A 170 10.93 -16.58 -14.82
N TYR A 171 10.18 -16.50 -13.72
CA TYR A 171 9.01 -15.64 -13.65
C TYR A 171 9.45 -14.15 -13.71
N LYS A 172 8.56 -13.30 -14.23
CA LYS A 172 8.80 -11.86 -14.40
C LYS A 172 7.94 -11.01 -13.48
N VAL A 173 6.81 -11.54 -13.01
CA VAL A 173 5.84 -10.79 -12.21
C VAL A 173 5.14 -11.66 -11.19
N SER A 174 4.83 -11.08 -10.03
CA SER A 174 3.87 -11.62 -9.06
C SER A 174 2.87 -10.54 -8.65
N TYR A 175 1.64 -10.97 -8.34
CA TYR A 175 0.60 -10.09 -7.82
C TYR A 175 -0.28 -10.78 -6.78
N GLY A 176 -0.76 -10.00 -5.82
CA GLY A 176 -1.73 -10.47 -4.84
C GLY A 176 -2.11 -9.38 -3.85
N HIS A 177 -3.16 -9.65 -3.06
CA HIS A 177 -3.53 -8.81 -1.94
C HIS A 177 -2.42 -8.84 -0.89
N THR A 178 -1.55 -7.85 -0.98
CA THR A 178 -0.61 -7.47 0.06
C THR A 178 -0.80 -5.99 0.35
N ARG A 179 -0.62 -5.63 1.62
CA ARG A 179 -0.54 -4.23 2.03
C ARG A 179 0.90 -3.82 2.25
N LEU A 180 1.83 -4.77 2.35
CA LEU A 180 3.21 -4.54 2.77
C LEU A 180 4.15 -4.59 1.57
N ARG A 181 5.01 -3.58 1.49
CA ARG A 181 6.17 -3.57 0.59
C ARG A 181 7.20 -4.62 1.07
N PRO A 182 7.68 -5.53 0.20
CA PRO A 182 8.53 -6.64 0.59
C PRO A 182 9.98 -6.24 0.88
N ILE A 183 10.46 -5.11 0.37
CA ILE A 183 11.92 -4.91 0.23
C ILE A 183 12.57 -4.23 1.45
N HIS A 184 11.80 -3.83 2.48
CA HIS A 184 12.34 -2.92 3.52
C HIS A 184 12.18 -3.36 4.96
N GLY A 185 13.29 -3.21 5.69
CA GLY A 185 13.35 -3.15 7.14
C GLY A 185 14.08 -4.33 7.82
N PRO A 186 14.51 -4.15 9.08
CA PRO A 186 15.18 -5.20 9.86
C PRO A 186 14.27 -6.42 10.16
N ASN A 187 12.96 -6.29 9.96
CA ASN A 187 11.97 -7.35 10.15
C ASN A 187 11.25 -7.61 8.82
N LYS A 188 11.79 -8.52 8.02
CA LYS A 188 11.26 -8.91 6.72
C LYS A 188 9.88 -9.56 6.90
N THR A 189 8.92 -9.22 6.04
CA THR A 189 7.63 -9.91 6.01
C THR A 189 7.80 -11.34 5.50
N ASN A 190 6.87 -12.26 5.80
CA ASN A 190 6.94 -13.61 5.22
C ASN A 190 6.99 -13.57 3.69
N LEU A 191 6.23 -12.66 3.08
CA LEU A 191 6.24 -12.45 1.63
C LEU A 191 7.59 -11.91 1.12
N ALA A 192 8.23 -11.03 1.89
CA ALA A 192 9.58 -10.58 1.60
C ALA A 192 10.54 -11.77 1.61
N LEU A 193 10.61 -12.50 2.74
CA LEU A 193 11.46 -13.68 2.90
C LEU A 193 11.22 -14.72 1.79
N PHE A 194 9.98 -14.90 1.37
CA PHE A 194 9.64 -15.75 0.24
C PHE A 194 10.31 -15.29 -1.06
N PHE A 195 10.16 -14.01 -1.44
CA PHE A 195 10.82 -13.48 -2.64
C PHE A 195 12.34 -13.52 -2.53
N GLU A 196 12.89 -13.36 -1.33
CA GLU A 196 14.32 -13.49 -1.12
C GLU A 196 14.83 -14.90 -1.38
N ASN A 197 14.14 -15.88 -0.81
CA ASN A 197 14.46 -17.29 -1.02
C ASN A 197 14.30 -17.66 -2.49
N TYR A 198 13.27 -17.16 -3.17
CA TYR A 198 13.08 -17.39 -4.61
C TYR A 198 14.22 -16.79 -5.43
N ASN A 199 14.60 -15.52 -5.20
CA ASN A 199 15.69 -14.86 -5.92
C ASN A 199 17.04 -15.58 -5.72
N ALA A 200 17.29 -16.14 -4.54
CA ALA A 200 18.49 -16.93 -4.26
C ALA A 200 18.57 -18.25 -5.04
N LEU A 201 17.45 -18.74 -5.59
CA LEU A 201 17.40 -19.94 -6.42
C LEU A 201 17.61 -19.64 -7.92
N LEU A 202 17.58 -18.37 -8.33
CA LEU A 202 17.79 -17.98 -9.72
C LEU A 202 19.27 -17.98 -10.08
N VAL A 203 19.59 -18.38 -11.31
CA VAL A 203 20.96 -18.29 -11.87
C VAL A 203 21.48 -16.85 -11.82
N LYS A 204 20.59 -15.89 -12.07
CA LYS A 204 20.85 -14.46 -11.92
C LYS A 204 19.78 -13.87 -10.99
N PRO A 205 20.16 -13.36 -9.80
CA PRO A 205 19.24 -12.65 -8.94
C PRO A 205 18.61 -11.46 -9.67
N LYS A 206 17.31 -11.26 -9.48
CA LYS A 206 16.58 -10.14 -10.06
C LYS A 206 16.34 -9.04 -9.04
N ARG A 207 16.38 -7.80 -9.53
CA ARG A 207 15.93 -6.63 -8.79
C ARG A 207 14.42 -6.67 -8.63
N LEU A 208 13.96 -6.69 -7.38
CA LEU A 208 12.52 -6.59 -7.10
C LEU A 208 12.04 -5.15 -7.34
N ARG A 209 11.08 -4.98 -8.25
CA ARG A 209 10.42 -3.70 -8.54
C ARG A 209 8.96 -3.71 -8.07
N SER A 210 8.62 -2.81 -7.18
CA SER A 210 7.28 -2.62 -6.63
C SER A 210 6.38 -1.84 -7.59
N LEU A 211 5.17 -2.38 -7.77
CA LEU A 211 4.04 -1.76 -8.44
C LEU A 211 2.91 -1.60 -7.41
N ALA A 212 2.12 -0.53 -7.45
CA ALA A 212 0.99 -0.39 -6.52
C ALA A 212 -0.16 0.43 -7.08
N MET A 213 -1.33 0.29 -6.46
CA MET A 213 -2.49 1.15 -6.72
C MET A 213 -2.90 1.93 -5.49
N ILE A 214 -3.04 3.23 -5.66
CA ILE A 214 -3.51 4.20 -4.69
C ILE A 214 -4.94 4.61 -5.06
N ARG A 215 -5.68 5.08 -4.08
CA ARG A 215 -7.07 5.54 -4.18
C ARG A 215 -7.29 6.72 -3.25
N GLU A 216 -8.23 7.59 -3.57
CA GLU A 216 -8.63 8.64 -2.65
C GLU A 216 -9.09 8.00 -1.31
N PRO A 217 -8.62 8.50 -0.14
CA PRO A 217 -8.87 7.82 1.13
C PRO A 217 -10.36 7.62 1.45
N THR A 218 -11.22 8.60 1.20
CA THR A 218 -12.67 8.43 1.42
C THR A 218 -13.28 7.42 0.46
N ASP A 219 -12.94 7.44 -0.83
CA ASP A 219 -13.46 6.49 -1.80
C ASP A 219 -12.99 5.06 -1.51
N LEU A 220 -11.78 4.91 -0.96
CA LEU A 220 -11.29 3.65 -0.43
C LEU A 220 -12.12 3.20 0.79
N ARG A 221 -12.39 4.08 1.75
CA ARG A 221 -13.28 3.77 2.90
C ARG A 221 -14.68 3.43 2.44
N ALA A 222 -15.23 4.17 1.48
CA ALA A 222 -16.55 3.95 0.92
C ALA A 222 -16.65 2.59 0.24
N SER A 223 -15.65 2.24 -0.58
CA SER A 223 -15.59 0.96 -1.29
C SER A 223 -15.36 -0.22 -0.33
N ALA A 224 -14.51 -0.05 0.68
CA ALA A 224 -14.29 -1.06 1.70
C ALA A 224 -15.53 -1.26 2.57
N HIS A 225 -16.21 -0.17 2.96
CA HIS A 225 -17.48 -0.21 3.70
C HIS A 225 -18.52 -0.98 2.90
N ALA A 226 -18.80 -0.55 1.67
CA ALA A 226 -19.81 -1.15 0.82
C ALA A 226 -19.49 -2.61 0.46
N MET A 227 -18.29 -2.89 -0.05
CA MET A 227 -17.98 -4.18 -0.65
C MET A 227 -17.43 -5.19 0.36
N ALA A 228 -16.48 -4.76 1.20
CA ALA A 228 -15.73 -5.68 2.05
C ALA A 228 -16.40 -5.89 3.42
N MET A 229 -17.07 -4.89 3.97
CA MET A 229 -17.64 -4.96 5.32
C MET A 229 -19.14 -5.23 5.36
N CYS A 230 -19.88 -4.82 4.33
CA CYS A 230 -21.33 -4.87 4.34
C CYS A 230 -21.95 -5.62 3.15
N ALA A 231 -21.12 -6.02 2.17
CA ALA A 231 -21.53 -6.71 0.94
C ALA A 231 -22.70 -6.02 0.21
N LEU A 232 -22.77 -4.69 0.29
CA LEU A 232 -23.88 -3.89 -0.22
C LEU A 232 -24.03 -4.01 -1.74
N ASN A 233 -22.94 -4.15 -2.49
CA ASN A 233 -23.03 -4.27 -3.95
C ASN A 233 -23.87 -5.49 -4.37
N GLY A 234 -23.72 -6.62 -3.68
CA GLY A 234 -24.55 -7.81 -3.94
C GLY A 234 -26.03 -7.55 -3.62
N LYS A 235 -26.30 -6.80 -2.55
CA LYS A 235 -27.65 -6.43 -2.14
C LYS A 235 -28.30 -5.45 -3.11
N VAL A 236 -27.58 -4.42 -3.55
CA VAL A 236 -28.03 -3.42 -4.53
C VAL A 236 -28.26 -4.07 -5.90
N ASN A 237 -27.38 -4.99 -6.31
CA ASN A 237 -27.60 -5.76 -7.54
C ASN A 237 -28.85 -6.63 -7.45
N THR A 238 -29.07 -7.31 -6.31
CA THR A 238 -30.28 -8.12 -6.10
C THR A 238 -31.54 -7.24 -6.11
N PHE A 239 -31.51 -6.10 -5.42
CA PHE A 239 -32.59 -5.12 -5.42
C PHE A 239 -32.94 -4.66 -6.83
N ASN A 240 -31.93 -4.25 -7.62
CA ASN A 240 -32.14 -3.79 -8.99
C ASN A 240 -32.58 -4.91 -9.93
N TYR A 241 -32.10 -6.14 -9.76
CA TYR A 241 -32.58 -7.29 -10.52
C TYR A 241 -34.09 -7.48 -10.39
N TRP A 242 -34.65 -7.35 -9.17
CA TRP A 242 -36.10 -7.46 -8.97
C TRP A 242 -36.90 -6.28 -9.53
N ARG A 243 -36.28 -5.10 -9.61
CA ARG A 243 -36.87 -3.93 -10.30
C ARG A 243 -36.94 -4.17 -11.80
N GLU A 244 -35.85 -4.63 -12.40
CA GLU A 244 -35.78 -4.96 -13.82
C GLU A 244 -36.80 -6.04 -14.19
N LYS A 245 -36.97 -7.07 -13.35
CA LYS A 245 -38.02 -8.09 -13.52
C LYS A 245 -39.45 -7.55 -13.49
N ARG A 246 -39.66 -6.34 -12.97
CA ARG A 246 -40.94 -5.63 -12.94
C ARG A 246 -40.99 -4.47 -13.94
N ASN A 247 -40.10 -4.47 -14.94
CA ASN A 247 -39.95 -3.40 -15.93
C ASN A 247 -39.69 -2.01 -15.31
N GLN A 248 -39.03 -1.97 -14.15
CA GLN A 248 -38.63 -0.73 -13.48
C GLN A 248 -37.15 -0.43 -13.78
N THR A 249 -36.82 0.86 -13.90
CA THR A 249 -35.45 1.32 -14.09
C THR A 249 -34.58 1.01 -12.87
N ARG A 250 -33.27 0.83 -13.12
CA ARG A 250 -32.28 0.69 -12.06
C ARG A 250 -32.18 1.99 -11.25
N VAL A 251 -31.84 1.83 -9.99
CA VAL A 251 -31.67 2.88 -8.99
C VAL A 251 -30.33 2.62 -8.29
N CYS A 252 -29.37 3.52 -8.48
CA CYS A 252 -27.98 3.40 -8.02
C CYS A 252 -27.60 4.44 -6.94
N THR A 253 -28.38 5.50 -6.78
CA THR A 253 -28.12 6.64 -5.88
C THR A 253 -29.29 6.90 -4.94
N LYS A 254 -29.04 7.66 -3.87
CA LYS A 254 -30.08 8.03 -2.91
C LYS A 254 -31.15 8.89 -3.59
N GLU A 255 -30.73 9.76 -4.49
CA GLU A 255 -31.54 10.69 -5.27
C GLU A 255 -32.48 9.94 -6.21
N GLU A 256 -32.03 8.82 -6.77
CA GLU A 256 -32.85 7.89 -7.57
C GLU A 256 -33.79 7.01 -6.69
N GLY A 257 -33.69 7.11 -5.35
CA GLY A 257 -34.52 6.36 -4.40
C GLY A 257 -33.85 5.12 -3.78
N LEU A 258 -32.53 4.98 -3.86
CA LEU A 258 -31.81 3.88 -3.20
C LEU A 258 -31.73 4.12 -1.69
N ASP A 259 -32.61 3.46 -0.93
CA ASP A 259 -32.53 3.43 0.52
C ASP A 259 -31.65 2.26 1.01
N VAL A 260 -30.35 2.54 1.16
CA VAL A 260 -29.38 1.54 1.61
C VAL A 260 -29.59 1.13 3.06
N GLN A 261 -30.07 2.04 3.91
CA GLN A 261 -30.36 1.72 5.31
C GLN A 261 -31.45 0.65 5.37
N LYS A 262 -32.56 0.89 4.68
CA LYS A 262 -33.66 -0.07 4.57
C LYS A 262 -33.21 -1.39 3.95
N LEU A 263 -32.38 -1.37 2.91
CA LEU A 263 -31.81 -2.60 2.33
C LEU A 263 -31.00 -3.43 3.34
N VAL A 264 -30.32 -2.78 4.28
CA VAL A 264 -29.56 -3.46 5.32
C VAL A 264 -30.49 -4.01 6.41
N GLU A 265 -31.48 -3.24 6.83
CA GLU A 265 -32.51 -3.65 7.80
C GLU A 265 -33.33 -4.83 7.29
N ASP A 266 -33.86 -4.74 6.06
CA ASP A 266 -34.61 -5.82 5.40
C ASP A 266 -33.78 -7.11 5.31
N TYR A 267 -32.47 -6.97 5.04
CA TYR A 267 -31.55 -8.10 5.03
C TYR A 267 -31.38 -8.73 6.42
N HIS A 268 -31.18 -7.91 7.46
CA HIS A 268 -31.08 -8.40 8.83
C HIS A 268 -32.34 -9.17 9.24
N ASP A 269 -33.52 -8.61 8.98
CA ASP A 269 -34.80 -9.23 9.31
C ASP A 269 -35.03 -10.53 8.54
N LYS A 270 -34.61 -10.58 7.27
CA LYS A 270 -34.66 -11.81 6.48
C LYS A 270 -33.77 -12.88 7.09
N VAL A 271 -32.52 -12.56 7.44
CA VAL A 271 -31.57 -13.51 8.03
C VAL A 271 -32.09 -14.05 9.37
N LEU A 272 -32.60 -13.17 10.25
CA LEU A 272 -33.19 -13.57 11.53
C LEU A 272 -34.37 -14.52 11.35
N ARG A 273 -35.32 -14.18 10.46
CA ARG A 273 -36.52 -14.99 10.23
C ARG A 273 -36.25 -16.32 9.53
N THR A 274 -35.30 -16.34 8.60
CA THR A 274 -35.16 -17.48 7.66
C THR A 274 -33.96 -18.37 7.91
N LYS A 275 -32.95 -17.93 8.67
CA LYS A 275 -31.68 -18.64 8.82
C LYS A 275 -31.25 -18.86 10.26
N CYS A 276 -31.44 -17.89 11.16
CA CYS A 276 -30.86 -17.98 12.52
C CYS A 276 -31.48 -19.05 13.42
N ASN A 277 -32.69 -19.50 13.12
CA ASN A 277 -33.40 -20.55 13.87
C ASN A 277 -33.36 -21.92 13.19
N LYS A 278 -32.68 -22.06 12.05
CA LYS A 278 -32.54 -23.34 11.36
C LYS A 278 -31.37 -24.14 11.96
N THR A 279 -31.57 -25.45 12.10
CA THR A 279 -30.54 -26.40 12.57
C THR A 279 -29.28 -26.32 11.68
N ALA A 280 -28.14 -26.75 12.24
CA ALA A 280 -26.76 -26.52 11.77
C ALA A 280 -26.38 -26.96 10.33
N THR A 281 -27.33 -27.38 9.50
CA THR A 281 -27.11 -27.83 8.12
C THR A 281 -27.00 -26.69 7.10
N GLU A 282 -27.55 -25.50 7.39
CA GLU A 282 -27.46 -24.36 6.46
C GLU A 282 -26.13 -23.62 6.64
N LYS A 283 -25.29 -23.59 5.59
CA LYS A 283 -23.98 -22.91 5.63
C LYS A 283 -24.19 -21.40 5.63
N LEU A 284 -24.12 -20.79 6.82
CA LEU A 284 -24.18 -19.34 6.99
C LEU A 284 -22.92 -18.68 6.45
N ASP A 285 -23.09 -17.55 5.74
CA ASP A 285 -21.95 -16.70 5.44
C ASP A 285 -21.43 -15.96 6.70
N ARG A 286 -20.28 -15.30 6.59
CA ARG A 286 -19.65 -14.62 7.74
C ARG A 286 -20.52 -13.52 8.37
N PHE A 287 -21.35 -12.83 7.58
CA PHE A 287 -22.22 -11.75 8.02
C PHE A 287 -23.48 -12.31 8.66
N GLU A 288 -24.07 -13.33 8.04
CA GLU A 288 -25.21 -14.07 8.57
C GLU A 288 -24.87 -14.69 9.92
N LYS A 289 -23.71 -15.35 10.01
CA LYS A 289 -23.20 -15.88 11.28
C LYS A 289 -23.08 -14.80 12.34
N LYS A 290 -22.62 -13.60 11.98
CA LYS A 290 -22.49 -12.47 12.92
C LYS A 290 -23.85 -11.98 13.40
N ILE A 291 -24.83 -11.85 12.50
CA ILE A 291 -26.21 -11.47 12.84
C ILE A 291 -26.86 -12.51 13.75
N CYS A 292 -26.74 -13.80 13.42
CA CYS A 292 -27.36 -14.86 14.22
C CYS A 292 -26.73 -15.04 15.61
N THR A 293 -25.42 -14.77 15.74
CA THR A 293 -24.71 -14.95 17.02
C THR A 293 -24.72 -13.71 17.91
N LYS A 294 -24.72 -12.50 17.32
CA LYS A 294 -24.56 -11.23 18.05
C LYS A 294 -25.71 -10.24 17.82
N GLY A 295 -26.72 -10.62 17.06
CA GLY A 295 -27.86 -9.78 16.67
C GLY A 295 -27.53 -8.76 15.56
N PRO A 296 -28.56 -8.09 15.01
CA PRO A 296 -28.42 -7.06 13.97
C PRO A 296 -27.51 -5.88 14.35
N ALA A 297 -27.50 -5.51 15.62
CA ALA A 297 -26.66 -4.42 16.15
C ALA A 297 -25.16 -4.64 15.89
N SER A 298 -24.73 -5.90 15.77
CA SER A 298 -23.34 -6.26 15.42
C SER A 298 -22.89 -5.80 14.02
N MET A 299 -23.85 -5.39 13.19
CA MET A 299 -23.68 -4.87 11.83
C MET A 299 -24.22 -3.43 11.69
N ALA A 300 -24.50 -2.73 12.80
CA ALA A 300 -25.06 -1.37 12.76
C ALA A 300 -24.19 -0.36 11.98
N TYR A 301 -22.88 -0.58 11.90
CA TYR A 301 -21.99 0.23 11.08
C TYR A 301 -22.35 0.21 9.58
N CYS A 302 -23.10 -0.81 9.12
CA CYS A 302 -23.55 -0.91 7.74
C CYS A 302 -24.78 -0.05 7.41
N LEU A 303 -25.42 0.61 8.39
CA LEU A 303 -26.65 1.37 8.16
C LEU A 303 -26.39 2.69 7.42
N SER A 304 -25.23 3.30 7.61
CA SER A 304 -24.83 4.53 6.92
C SER A 304 -23.34 4.81 7.13
N PRO A 305 -22.74 5.73 6.35
CA PRO A 305 -21.37 6.20 6.63
C PRO A 305 -21.22 6.82 8.03
N SER A 306 -22.22 7.55 8.53
CA SER A 306 -22.19 8.12 9.88
C SER A 306 -22.10 7.05 10.97
N HIS A 307 -22.87 5.96 10.81
CA HIS A 307 -22.82 4.81 11.73
C HIS A 307 -21.47 4.09 11.70
N LEU A 308 -20.83 3.98 10.52
CA LEU A 308 -19.48 3.47 10.44
C LEU A 308 -18.50 4.39 11.16
N LEU A 309 -18.52 5.69 10.88
CA LEU A 309 -17.59 6.67 11.45
C LEU A 309 -17.71 6.80 12.97
N SER A 310 -18.87 6.49 13.57
CA SER A 310 -19.03 6.42 15.03
C SER A 310 -18.68 5.05 15.63
N SER A 311 -18.49 4.02 14.80
CA SER A 311 -18.25 2.65 15.23
C SER A 311 -16.76 2.36 15.45
N PRO A 312 -16.40 1.51 16.43
CA PRO A 312 -15.05 0.94 16.55
C PRO A 312 -14.61 0.16 15.31
N ALA A 313 -15.56 -0.32 14.49
CA ALA A 313 -15.25 -1.01 13.23
C ALA A 313 -14.46 -0.13 12.24
N TYR A 314 -14.60 1.20 12.33
CA TYR A 314 -13.84 2.14 11.51
C TYR A 314 -12.33 2.07 11.77
N ASP A 315 -11.90 1.82 13.01
CA ASP A 315 -10.46 1.77 13.33
C ASP A 315 -9.74 0.65 12.57
N GLY A 316 -10.42 -0.47 12.30
CA GLY A 316 -9.91 -1.57 11.48
C GLY A 316 -9.76 -1.21 9.99
N MET A 317 -10.28 -0.06 9.57
CA MET A 317 -10.16 0.45 8.20
C MET A 317 -9.11 1.56 8.05
N ARG A 318 -8.62 2.13 9.16
CA ARG A 318 -7.74 3.31 9.09
C ARG A 318 -6.38 2.98 8.49
N SER A 319 -5.82 3.94 7.77
CA SER A 319 -4.44 3.99 7.28
C SER A 319 -3.99 2.80 6.46
N VAL A 320 -4.21 2.92 5.15
CA VAL A 320 -3.91 1.83 4.21
C VAL A 320 -2.58 2.05 3.51
N TYR A 321 -2.12 3.30 3.41
CA TYR A 321 -0.84 3.61 2.76
C TYR A 321 0.37 3.50 3.66
N LYS A 322 0.17 3.39 4.98
CA LYS A 322 1.27 3.11 5.91
C LYS A 322 2.15 1.96 5.47
N SER A 323 1.54 0.87 5.02
CA SER A 323 2.23 -0.36 4.67
C SER A 323 2.84 -0.31 3.26
N LEU A 324 2.43 0.69 2.45
CA LEU A 324 3.01 0.99 1.15
C LEU A 324 4.31 1.80 1.28
N MET A 325 4.38 2.68 2.27
CA MET A 325 5.56 3.52 2.50
C MET A 325 6.57 2.84 3.40
N CYS A 326 7.86 3.04 3.06
CA CYS A 326 8.94 2.34 3.73
C CYS A 326 9.47 3.10 4.93
N ARG A 327 9.32 4.42 4.92
CA ARG A 327 9.76 5.25 6.04
C ARG A 327 8.78 6.38 6.28
N TYR A 328 8.56 6.68 7.55
CA TYR A 328 7.99 7.94 8.00
C TYR A 328 8.99 8.75 8.85
N PHE A 329 10.23 8.23 8.98
CA PHE A 329 11.44 8.83 9.51
C PHE A 329 12.64 7.89 9.22
N ALA A 330 13.88 8.41 9.25
CA ALA A 330 15.09 7.64 8.93
C ALA A 330 15.30 6.41 9.85
N GLN A 331 15.81 5.30 9.30
CA GLN A 331 16.18 4.05 10.01
C GLN A 331 15.05 3.35 10.82
N GLN A 332 13.79 3.52 10.41
CA GLN A 332 12.63 2.96 11.10
C GLN A 332 12.53 1.41 11.00
N PRO A 333 12.32 0.68 12.11
CA PRO A 333 11.90 -0.73 12.07
C PRO A 333 10.41 -0.86 11.70
N PHE A 334 10.07 -1.84 10.86
CA PHE A 334 8.70 -2.06 10.40
C PHE A 334 7.79 -2.61 11.51
N MET A 335 6.50 -2.26 11.42
CA MET A 335 5.44 -2.79 12.29
C MET A 335 4.46 -3.67 11.52
N THR A 336 4.01 -4.75 12.14
CA THR A 336 3.03 -5.71 11.63
C THR A 336 1.56 -5.32 11.86
N ASN A 337 1.30 -4.15 12.46
CA ASN A 337 -0.04 -3.78 12.94
C ASN A 337 -0.68 -2.65 12.12
N TYR A 338 -1.99 -2.80 11.89
CA TYR A 338 -2.91 -1.81 11.30
C TYR A 338 -3.10 -0.61 12.23
N ILE A 339 -2.15 0.31 12.22
CA ILE A 339 -2.17 1.53 13.03
C ILE A 339 -2.09 2.72 12.10
N SER A 340 -2.86 3.77 12.40
CA SER A 340 -2.84 4.98 11.59
C SER A 340 -1.46 5.62 11.48
N ILE A 341 -1.13 6.27 10.35
CA ILE A 341 0.13 7.00 10.19
C ILE A 341 0.30 7.99 11.36
N GLU A 342 -0.76 8.70 11.73
CA GLU A 342 -0.75 9.66 12.85
C GLU A 342 -0.46 8.97 14.18
N LYS A 343 -1.19 7.89 14.49
CA LYS A 343 -1.01 7.14 15.74
C LYS A 343 0.37 6.49 15.80
N PHE A 344 0.91 6.11 14.65
CA PHE A 344 2.25 5.58 14.54
C PHE A 344 3.30 6.66 14.80
N MET A 345 3.26 7.79 14.07
CA MET A 345 4.23 8.88 14.26
C MET A 345 4.23 9.41 15.70
N ARG A 346 3.05 9.59 16.31
CA ARG A 346 2.96 9.99 17.73
C ARG A 346 3.63 8.99 18.67
N ARG A 347 3.53 7.69 18.39
CA ARG A 347 4.19 6.64 19.19
C ARG A 347 5.69 6.60 18.97
N SER A 348 6.14 6.78 17.74
CA SER A 348 7.55 6.59 17.37
C SER A 348 8.42 7.82 17.60
N ILE A 349 7.91 9.01 17.28
CA ILE A 349 8.67 10.28 17.34
C ILE A 349 7.99 11.34 18.20
N GLY A 350 6.95 10.97 18.97
CA GLY A 350 6.25 11.86 19.89
C GLY A 350 5.31 12.88 19.25
N LYS A 351 5.41 13.13 17.93
CA LYS A 351 4.59 14.09 17.19
C LYS A 351 4.18 13.60 15.81
N PHE A 352 3.02 14.02 15.34
CA PHE A 352 2.59 13.84 13.95
C PHE A 352 2.89 15.11 13.16
N ASP A 353 3.42 14.96 11.95
CA ASP A 353 3.80 16.05 11.06
C ASP A 353 3.42 15.66 9.62
N VAL A 354 2.41 16.33 9.07
CA VAL A 354 1.87 16.03 7.75
C VAL A 354 2.86 16.36 6.64
N THR A 355 3.67 17.41 6.84
CA THR A 355 4.69 17.87 5.91
C THR A 355 5.75 16.79 5.69
N ARG A 356 6.16 16.12 6.77
CA ARG A 356 7.09 14.98 6.70
C ARG A 356 6.49 13.78 5.98
N VAL A 357 5.22 13.46 6.24
CA VAL A 357 4.54 12.36 5.55
C VAL A 357 4.51 12.59 4.04
N GLU A 358 4.19 13.82 3.63
CA GLU A 358 4.15 14.21 2.23
C GLU A 358 5.52 14.15 1.57
N GLU A 359 6.57 14.65 2.23
CA GLU A 359 7.95 14.58 1.76
C GLU A 359 8.43 13.13 1.59
N TYR A 360 8.18 12.27 2.58
CA TYR A 360 8.54 10.85 2.45
C TYR A 360 7.73 10.15 1.37
N ALA A 361 6.48 10.52 1.15
CA ALA A 361 5.69 9.99 0.05
C ALA A 361 6.29 10.42 -1.32
N LEU A 362 6.70 11.69 -1.46
CA LEU A 362 7.38 12.18 -2.66
C LEU A 362 8.69 11.43 -2.93
N VAL A 363 9.43 11.05 -1.89
CA VAL A 363 10.68 10.27 -2.02
C VAL A 363 10.41 8.79 -2.32
N ASP A 364 9.58 8.14 -1.50
CA ASP A 364 9.37 6.68 -1.55
C ASP A 364 8.56 6.28 -2.79
N LEU A 365 7.39 6.90 -3.06
CA LEU A 365 6.61 6.65 -4.29
C LEU A 365 7.34 7.19 -5.52
N GLY A 366 8.07 8.29 -5.31
CA GLY A 366 8.92 8.89 -6.32
C GLY A 366 10.05 7.99 -6.77
N GLY A 367 10.36 6.90 -6.03
CA GLY A 367 11.55 6.09 -6.24
C GLY A 367 12.81 6.96 -6.29
N LEU A 368 12.86 7.99 -5.44
CA LEU A 368 14.03 8.82 -5.22
C LEU A 368 14.87 8.28 -4.05
N ASP A 369 14.31 7.33 -3.30
CA ASP A 369 15.06 6.59 -2.29
C ASP A 369 16.04 5.65 -2.98
N LEU A 370 17.31 5.88 -2.73
CA LEU A 370 18.40 5.05 -3.18
C LEU A 370 18.61 3.97 -2.13
N VAL A 371 18.07 2.78 -2.40
CA VAL A 371 18.12 1.66 -1.47
C VAL A 371 19.32 0.80 -1.81
N SER A 372 20.20 0.57 -0.84
CA SER A 372 21.24 -0.42 -1.02
C SER A 372 20.64 -1.81 -1.13
N TYR A 373 20.73 -2.41 -2.31
CA TYR A 373 20.45 -3.84 -2.48
C TYR A 373 21.48 -4.72 -1.73
N ALA A 374 22.53 -4.14 -1.12
CA ALA A 374 23.43 -4.81 -0.16
C ALA A 374 22.71 -5.45 1.03
N GLY A 375 21.46 -5.05 1.30
CA GLY A 375 20.63 -5.54 2.39
C GLY A 375 19.93 -6.87 2.13
N TYR A 376 20.12 -7.50 0.97
CA TYR A 376 20.15 -8.96 0.96
C TYR A 376 21.45 -9.35 1.63
N ASP A 377 21.38 -9.65 2.94
CA ASP A 377 22.49 -10.18 3.74
C ASP A 377 22.85 -11.61 3.27
N MET A 378 23.26 -11.73 2.00
CA MET A 378 24.00 -12.87 1.49
C MET A 378 25.37 -12.94 2.17
N GLU A 379 25.90 -11.84 2.72
CA GLU A 379 27.16 -11.89 3.48
C GLU A 379 27.03 -12.79 4.73
N ARG A 380 25.91 -12.80 5.44
CA ARG A 380 25.67 -13.77 6.53
C ARG A 380 25.46 -15.21 6.07
N PHE A 381 25.05 -15.44 4.82
CA PHE A 381 24.94 -16.79 4.27
C PHE A 381 26.24 -17.27 3.59
N LEU A 382 27.03 -16.36 3.03
CA LEU A 382 28.32 -16.62 2.38
C LEU A 382 29.50 -16.58 3.35
N THR A 383 29.35 -16.03 4.56
CA THR A 383 30.37 -16.18 5.62
C THR A 383 30.51 -17.61 6.17
N ARG A 384 29.73 -18.57 5.64
CA ARG A 384 30.02 -20.01 5.79
C ARG A 384 30.66 -20.67 4.57
N SER A 385 30.84 -19.96 3.45
CA SER A 385 31.59 -20.49 2.30
C SER A 385 32.43 -19.39 1.63
N ASN A 386 33.73 -19.48 1.90
CA ASN A 386 34.86 -18.91 1.15
C ASN A 386 35.25 -17.44 1.41
N ARG A 387 36.44 -17.34 2.03
CA ARG A 387 37.36 -16.22 2.00
C ARG A 387 37.67 -15.80 0.55
N GLY A 388 37.67 -14.49 0.31
CA GLY A 388 38.48 -13.83 -0.72
C GLY A 388 37.74 -13.41 -1.97
N ASN A 389 37.15 -12.21 -1.98
CA ASN A 389 37.42 -11.20 -3.02
C ASN A 389 36.78 -9.86 -2.63
N THR A 390 37.59 -8.80 -2.76
CA THR A 390 37.20 -7.40 -2.62
C THR A 390 36.38 -6.91 -3.82
N ALA A 391 35.45 -5.99 -3.52
CA ALA A 391 34.78 -5.07 -4.43
C ALA A 391 33.72 -5.65 -5.39
N ASN A 392 32.46 -5.28 -5.15
CA ASN A 392 31.76 -4.39 -6.08
C ASN A 392 30.64 -3.63 -5.36
N GLN A 393 30.56 -2.34 -5.65
CA GLN A 393 29.57 -1.39 -5.16
C GLN A 393 28.17 -2.00 -5.26
N THR A 394 27.47 -2.03 -4.14
CA THR A 394 26.05 -2.34 -4.11
C THR A 394 25.31 -1.17 -4.70
N SER A 395 24.83 -1.31 -5.94
CA SER A 395 24.05 -0.26 -6.59
C SER A 395 22.84 0.05 -5.72
N LEU A 396 22.72 1.33 -5.34
CA LEU A 396 21.55 1.81 -4.65
C LEU A 396 20.48 2.02 -5.72
N GLU A 397 19.40 1.24 -5.71
CA GLU A 397 18.40 1.33 -6.77
C GLU A 397 16.99 1.50 -6.21
N PRO A 398 16.15 2.33 -6.86
CA PRO A 398 14.80 2.55 -6.40
C PRO A 398 13.93 1.36 -6.77
N ASP A 399 13.33 0.77 -5.75
CA ASP A 399 12.45 -0.38 -5.92
C ASP A 399 11.05 -0.01 -6.44
N PHE A 400 10.52 1.20 -6.20
CA PHE A 400 9.22 1.60 -6.74
C PHE A 400 9.32 1.99 -8.21
N LEU A 401 8.96 1.09 -9.11
CA LEU A 401 8.93 1.37 -10.55
C LEU A 401 7.70 2.21 -10.92
N TRP A 402 6.53 1.84 -10.41
CA TRP A 402 5.27 2.48 -10.80
C TRP A 402 4.23 2.43 -9.68
N PHE A 403 3.35 3.43 -9.67
CA PHE A 403 2.08 3.34 -8.97
C PHE A 403 0.99 3.98 -9.84
N GLY A 404 -0.24 3.53 -9.66
CA GLY A 404 -1.42 4.12 -10.28
C GLY A 404 -2.38 4.70 -9.25
N ILE A 405 -3.33 5.51 -9.73
CA ILE A 405 -4.39 6.12 -8.95
C ILE A 405 -5.73 5.66 -9.53
N THR A 406 -6.59 5.10 -8.67
CA THR A 406 -7.84 4.44 -9.08
C THR A 406 -8.74 5.40 -9.86
N GLU A 407 -8.84 6.65 -9.39
CA GLU A 407 -9.64 7.72 -9.99
C GLU A 407 -9.08 8.19 -11.35
N ARG A 408 -7.82 7.86 -11.64
CA ARG A 408 -7.06 8.28 -12.82
C ARG A 408 -6.54 7.06 -13.59
N MET A 409 -7.40 6.05 -13.76
CA MET A 409 -7.01 4.74 -14.28
C MET A 409 -6.41 4.82 -15.70
N THR A 410 -6.95 5.66 -16.58
CA THR A 410 -6.43 5.83 -17.94
C THR A 410 -4.99 6.35 -17.92
N GLU A 411 -4.74 7.47 -17.23
CA GLU A 411 -3.38 8.02 -17.06
C GLU A 411 -2.45 7.01 -16.39
N SER A 412 -2.93 6.35 -15.32
CA SER A 412 -2.16 5.36 -14.58
C SER A 412 -1.71 4.19 -15.46
N THR A 413 -2.60 3.69 -16.33
CA THR A 413 -2.30 2.57 -17.22
C THR A 413 -1.41 2.99 -18.39
N CYS A 414 -1.60 4.18 -18.95
CA CYS A 414 -0.65 4.76 -19.91
C CYS A 414 0.78 4.81 -19.31
N LEU A 415 0.92 5.35 -18.09
CA LEU A 415 2.22 5.38 -17.42
C LEU A 415 2.77 3.98 -17.11
N LEU A 416 1.91 3.00 -16.81
CA LEU A 416 2.34 1.61 -16.60
C LEU A 416 2.93 1.02 -17.88
N PHE A 417 2.24 1.17 -19.01
CA PHE A 417 2.69 0.66 -20.30
C PHE A 417 4.00 1.32 -20.73
N HIS A 418 4.13 2.64 -20.51
CA HIS A 418 5.36 3.37 -20.80
C HIS A 418 6.52 2.91 -19.92
N ALA A 419 6.31 2.80 -18.60
CA ALA A 419 7.32 2.35 -17.66
C ALA A 419 7.78 0.90 -17.90
N LEU A 420 6.93 0.06 -18.48
CA LEU A 420 7.26 -1.32 -18.85
C LEU A 420 7.77 -1.47 -20.29
N ASN A 421 7.82 -0.37 -21.05
CA ASN A 421 8.16 -0.34 -22.47
C ASN A 421 7.32 -1.31 -23.34
N ILE A 422 6.01 -1.37 -23.10
CA ILE A 422 5.08 -2.27 -23.80
C ILE A 422 3.96 -1.48 -24.49
N LYS A 423 3.33 -2.09 -25.49
CA LYS A 423 2.16 -1.53 -26.19
C LYS A 423 0.94 -1.44 -25.24
N PRO A 424 0.21 -0.32 -25.22
CA PRO A 424 -1.03 -0.23 -24.48
C PRO A 424 -2.06 -1.28 -24.91
N ILE A 425 -2.72 -1.89 -23.93
CA ILE A 425 -3.84 -2.80 -24.14
C ILE A 425 -5.10 -2.25 -23.49
N ALA A 426 -6.26 -2.69 -23.98
CA ALA A 426 -7.54 -2.26 -23.45
C ALA A 426 -7.68 -2.63 -21.95
N VAL A 427 -7.96 -1.64 -21.11
CA VAL A 427 -8.18 -1.86 -19.68
C VAL A 427 -9.45 -2.69 -19.49
N PRO A 428 -9.39 -3.84 -18.80
CA PRO A 428 -10.55 -4.70 -18.60
C PRO A 428 -11.70 -3.96 -17.91
N ARG A 429 -12.83 -3.78 -18.63
CA ARG A 429 -14.03 -3.08 -18.14
C ARG A 429 -14.93 -3.93 -17.25
N ALA A 430 -14.70 -5.25 -17.19
CA ALA A 430 -15.58 -6.24 -16.55
C ALA A 430 -15.81 -6.05 -15.02
N ARG A 431 -15.18 -5.05 -14.39
CA ARG A 431 -15.27 -4.76 -12.94
C ARG A 431 -15.87 -3.40 -12.61
N VAL A 432 -16.26 -2.59 -13.59
CA VAL A 432 -17.01 -1.36 -13.31
C VAL A 432 -18.37 -1.78 -12.74
N VAL A 433 -18.60 -1.48 -11.47
CA VAL A 433 -19.87 -1.80 -10.81
C VAL A 433 -20.88 -0.76 -11.24
N ASN A 434 -21.85 -1.14 -12.08
CA ASN A 434 -22.87 -0.23 -12.62
C ASN A 434 -23.62 0.56 -11.52
N CYS A 435 -23.89 -0.04 -10.36
CA CYS A 435 -24.48 0.64 -9.21
C CYS A 435 -23.64 0.40 -7.94
N SER A 436 -22.53 1.12 -7.78
CA SER A 436 -21.79 1.10 -6.51
C SER A 436 -22.50 2.01 -5.49
N PRO A 437 -22.89 1.51 -4.30
CA PRO A 437 -23.54 2.33 -3.26
C PRO A 437 -22.50 3.17 -2.50
N THR A 438 -21.54 3.76 -3.21
CA THR A 438 -20.57 4.70 -2.65
C THR A 438 -21.12 6.14 -2.67
N SER A 439 -22.18 6.39 -3.44
CA SER A 439 -22.84 7.69 -3.61
C SER A 439 -23.47 8.27 -2.33
N TRP A 440 -23.88 7.44 -1.36
CA TRP A 440 -24.40 7.90 -0.06
C TRP A 440 -23.34 8.54 0.87
N TRP A 441 -22.06 8.56 0.48
CA TRP A 441 -21.00 9.27 1.19
C TRP A 441 -21.03 10.75 0.81
N THR A 442 -21.67 11.56 1.67
CA THR A 442 -21.72 13.03 1.53
C THR A 442 -20.37 13.73 1.72
N GLN A 443 -20.29 14.99 1.31
CA GLN A 443 -19.12 15.85 1.53
C GLN A 443 -18.74 15.95 3.01
N LYS A 444 -19.72 16.05 3.92
CA LYS A 444 -19.49 16.04 5.36
C LYS A 444 -18.72 14.80 5.83
N HIS A 445 -18.99 13.63 5.25
CA HIS A 445 -18.24 12.42 5.57
C HIS A 445 -16.81 12.46 5.01
N ARG A 446 -16.62 13.00 3.80
CA ARG A 446 -15.29 13.22 3.21
C ARG A 446 -14.44 14.13 4.09
N ASP A 447 -15.00 15.25 4.54
CA ASP A 447 -14.31 16.21 5.40
C ASP A 447 -13.92 15.56 6.75
N GLU A 448 -14.80 14.74 7.31
CA GLU A 448 -14.52 14.04 8.56
C GLU A 448 -13.39 12.99 8.40
N ILE A 449 -13.34 12.25 7.29
CA ILE A 449 -12.21 11.34 7.02
C ILE A 449 -10.93 12.14 6.81
N LYS A 450 -10.97 13.22 6.03
CA LYS A 450 -9.82 14.11 5.80
C LYS A 450 -9.25 14.66 7.10
N ARG A 451 -10.12 15.00 8.05
CA ARG A 451 -9.72 15.43 9.40
C ARG A 451 -9.13 14.29 10.25
N ARG A 452 -9.63 13.06 10.11
CA ARG A 452 -9.20 11.88 10.89
C ARG A 452 -7.94 11.20 10.37
N GLU A 453 -7.65 11.35 9.08
CA GLU A 453 -6.59 10.64 8.35
C GLU A 453 -5.74 11.58 7.47
N PRO A 454 -5.23 12.70 8.00
CA PRO A 454 -4.41 13.64 7.24
C PRO A 454 -3.16 13.00 6.62
N GLY A 455 -2.61 11.93 7.21
CA GLY A 455 -1.47 11.20 6.67
C GLY A 455 -1.77 10.47 5.37
N ASP A 456 -2.89 9.72 5.29
CA ASP A 456 -3.29 9.01 4.06
C ASP A 456 -3.58 10.03 2.93
N TYR A 457 -4.17 11.19 3.27
CA TYR A 457 -4.37 12.27 2.30
C TYR A 457 -3.07 12.93 1.84
N ALA A 458 -2.06 13.05 2.71
CA ALA A 458 -0.75 13.56 2.30
C ALA A 458 -0.08 12.62 1.30
N VAL A 459 -0.13 11.31 1.54
CA VAL A 459 0.35 10.30 0.58
C VAL A 459 -0.41 10.39 -0.75
N TRP A 460 -1.74 10.50 -0.70
CA TRP A 460 -2.55 10.59 -1.92
C TRP A 460 -2.28 11.88 -2.73
N ARG A 461 -2.08 13.04 -2.08
CA ARG A 461 -1.70 14.28 -2.78
C ARG A 461 -0.31 14.18 -3.40
N ALA A 462 0.67 13.69 -2.66
CA ALA A 462 2.02 13.45 -3.18
C ALA A 462 2.00 12.49 -4.38
N ALA A 463 1.24 11.40 -4.30
CA ALA A 463 1.07 10.44 -5.39
C ALA A 463 0.50 11.10 -6.65
N ASN A 464 -0.55 11.92 -6.51
CA ASN A 464 -1.12 12.64 -7.65
C ASN A 464 -0.15 13.66 -8.26
N ALA A 465 0.60 14.37 -7.41
CA ALA A 465 1.60 15.32 -7.88
C ALA A 465 2.72 14.63 -8.67
N ILE A 466 3.23 13.50 -8.16
CA ILE A 466 4.20 12.68 -8.89
C ILE A 466 3.56 12.19 -10.20
N LEU A 467 2.33 11.68 -10.18
CA LEU A 467 1.66 11.20 -11.40
C LEU A 467 1.56 12.31 -12.46
N ASP A 468 1.18 13.54 -12.09
CA ASP A 468 1.10 14.67 -13.03
C ASP A 468 2.44 14.97 -13.71
N VAL A 469 3.54 14.99 -12.95
CA VAL A 469 4.88 15.22 -13.51
C VAL A 469 5.31 14.06 -14.41
N ARG A 470 5.04 12.82 -13.99
CA ARG A 470 5.43 11.63 -14.76
C ARG A 470 4.64 11.49 -16.06
N ILE A 471 3.37 11.86 -16.07
CA ILE A 471 2.55 11.88 -17.29
C ILE A 471 3.09 12.88 -18.28
N GLU A 472 3.47 14.08 -17.85
CA GLU A 472 4.05 15.07 -18.76
C GLU A 472 5.41 14.63 -19.30
N SER A 473 6.28 14.10 -18.45
CA SER A 473 7.55 13.51 -18.87
C SER A 473 7.33 12.40 -19.91
N MET A 474 6.39 11.48 -19.67
CA MET A 474 6.00 10.43 -20.62
C MET A 474 5.50 11.02 -21.95
N GLN A 475 4.60 12.00 -21.91
CA GLN A 475 4.04 12.60 -23.11
C GLN A 475 5.11 13.32 -23.95
N ARG A 476 6.05 14.02 -23.30
CA ARG A 476 7.18 14.65 -23.97
C ARG A 476 8.08 13.62 -24.64
N ASP A 477 8.47 12.58 -23.90
CA ASP A 477 9.31 11.48 -24.42
C ASP A 477 8.68 10.81 -25.65
N ILE A 478 7.38 10.49 -25.59
CA ILE A 478 6.66 9.88 -26.72
C ILE A 478 6.61 10.84 -27.92
N ARG A 479 6.26 12.12 -27.70
CA ARG A 479 6.19 13.13 -28.77
C ARG A 479 7.56 13.37 -29.41
N GLU A 480 8.63 13.38 -28.63
CA GLU A 480 10.00 13.52 -29.13
C GLU A 480 10.39 12.32 -29.99
N LYS A 481 10.16 11.09 -29.49
CA LYS A 481 10.43 9.87 -30.25
C LYS A 481 9.63 9.81 -31.55
N LEU A 482 8.35 10.17 -31.54
CA LEU A 482 7.51 10.18 -32.75
C LEU A 482 7.97 11.18 -33.82
N ARG A 483 8.70 12.24 -33.44
CA ARG A 483 9.34 13.18 -34.38
C ARG A 483 10.63 12.64 -34.97
N ASN A 484 11.26 11.63 -34.36
CA ASN A 484 12.47 11.03 -34.87
C ASN A 484 12.16 10.06 -36.02
N GLU A 485 12.68 10.36 -37.22
CA GLU A 485 12.44 9.57 -38.43
C GLU A 485 13.16 8.21 -38.45
N ARG A 486 14.06 7.93 -37.49
CA ARG A 486 14.88 6.71 -37.44
C ARG A 486 14.38 5.64 -36.46
N LEU A 487 13.10 5.65 -36.09
CA LEU A 487 12.53 4.62 -35.23
C LEU A 487 12.46 3.26 -35.94
N SER A 488 12.62 2.19 -35.17
CA SER A 488 12.26 0.84 -35.64
C SER A 488 10.76 0.76 -35.92
N VAL A 489 10.34 -0.17 -36.78
CA VAL A 489 8.90 -0.40 -37.05
C VAL A 489 8.16 -0.74 -35.77
N GLU A 490 8.75 -1.60 -34.93
CA GLU A 490 8.17 -2.00 -33.64
C GLU A 490 8.02 -0.82 -32.67
N ASP A 491 9.03 0.05 -32.57
CA ASP A 491 8.93 1.25 -31.74
C ASP A 491 7.88 2.22 -32.28
N ARG A 492 7.77 2.36 -33.60
CA ARG A 492 6.76 3.22 -34.21
C ARG A 492 5.36 2.71 -33.91
N GLU A 493 5.08 1.43 -34.16
CA GLU A 493 3.79 0.80 -33.87
C GLU A 493 3.42 0.89 -32.39
N ARG A 494 4.40 0.75 -31.50
CA ARG A 494 4.20 0.89 -30.07
C ARG A 494 3.83 2.32 -29.69
N LEU A 495 4.55 3.32 -30.20
CA LEU A 495 4.28 4.74 -29.89
C LEU A 495 2.97 5.23 -30.50
N ASP A 496 2.63 4.81 -31.72
CA ASP A 496 1.34 5.12 -32.35
C ASP A 496 0.18 4.53 -31.52
N ALA A 497 0.37 3.36 -30.91
CA ALA A 497 -0.63 2.78 -30.00
C ALA A 497 -0.84 3.59 -28.70
N PHE A 498 0.15 4.36 -28.23
CA PHE A 498 -0.07 5.32 -27.13
C PHE A 498 -0.97 6.48 -27.57
N GLN A 499 -0.82 6.94 -28.81
CA GLN A 499 -1.69 7.97 -29.37
C GLN A 499 -3.12 7.45 -29.52
N GLU A 500 -3.31 6.25 -30.10
CA GLU A 500 -4.62 5.60 -30.23
C GLU A 500 -5.31 5.35 -28.88
N ALA A 501 -4.53 5.05 -27.85
CA ALA A 501 -5.04 4.87 -26.48
C ALA A 501 -5.37 6.20 -25.76
N GLY A 502 -5.15 7.35 -26.40
CA GLY A 502 -5.40 8.68 -25.84
C GLY A 502 -4.36 9.12 -24.79
N CYS A 503 -3.19 8.47 -24.74
CA CYS A 503 -2.18 8.75 -23.71
C CYS A 503 -1.49 10.12 -23.87
N LEU A 504 -1.68 10.80 -25.01
CA LEU A 504 -1.09 12.10 -25.33
C LEU A 504 -2.05 13.29 -25.17
N GLU A 505 -3.28 13.04 -24.72
CA GLU A 505 -4.35 14.04 -24.66
C GLU A 505 -4.61 14.59 -23.25
N PHE A 506 -3.85 14.14 -22.25
CA PHE A 506 -3.98 14.67 -20.89
C PHE A 506 -3.44 16.11 -20.85
N GLY A 507 -4.30 17.07 -20.49
CA GLY A 507 -3.93 18.48 -20.41
C GLY A 507 -3.80 18.98 -18.98
N TYR A 508 -2.84 19.87 -18.75
CA TYR A 508 -2.75 20.71 -17.54
C TYR A 508 -3.87 21.76 -17.54
N GLY A 509 -5.12 21.36 -17.29
CA GLY A 509 -6.22 22.33 -17.28
C GLY A 509 -7.65 21.79 -17.13
N GLN A 510 -7.84 20.52 -16.75
CA GLN A 510 -9.17 20.01 -16.37
C GLN A 510 -9.28 19.80 -14.87
#